data_AF-A0A0W7X6Q1-F1
#
_entry.id   AF-A0A0W7X6Q1-F1
#
_cell.length_a   1.000
_cell.length_b   1.000
_cell.length_c   1.000
_cell.angle_alpha   90.00
_cell.angle_beta   90.00
_cell.angle_gamma   90.00
#
_symmetry.space_group_name_H-M   'P 1'
#
loop_
_entity.id
_entity.type
_entity.pdbx_description
1 polymer ?
#
loop_
_entity_poly.entity_id
_entity_poly.type
_entity_poly.pdbx_seq_one_letter_code
_entity_poly.pdbx_strand_id
1 'polypeptide(L)'
;MTTQPTVSADDLRALLGEALHAEVVAHFTAATEAPREYVERQVTECLRYLYLVSRHPDRLSGLFLPVEQEIDEIWHYLILQTREYRRLCEQRLPGGFFVEHRSIAYEDYQRDPGREQAVEEALRWIPLYVREFGPFDDGALPHWTIVRFLHEQLDMSLREISELAPMAAPQGAGGS
;
A
#
# COMPACT_ATOMS: atom_id res chain seq x y z
N MET A 1 -18.52 14.92 -0.56
CA MET A 1 -18.53 14.55 -1.99
C MET A 1 -17.74 13.25 -2.08
N THR A 2 -18.34 12.17 -2.54
CA THR A 2 -17.63 10.89 -2.74
C THR A 2 -16.70 11.05 -3.95
N THR A 3 -15.39 11.14 -3.70
CA THR A 3 -14.36 11.15 -4.74
C THR A 3 -14.43 9.81 -5.48
N GLN A 4 -14.73 9.82 -6.78
CA GLN A 4 -14.65 8.60 -7.58
C GLN A 4 -13.18 8.16 -7.69
N PRO A 5 -12.89 6.85 -7.61
CA PRO A 5 -11.54 6.33 -7.79
C PRO A 5 -11.01 6.69 -9.18
N THR A 6 -9.77 7.14 -9.24
CA THR A 6 -9.06 7.42 -10.50
C THR A 6 -8.47 6.14 -11.11
N VAL A 7 -8.22 5.12 -10.29
CA VAL A 7 -7.65 3.84 -10.68
C VAL A 7 -8.52 2.69 -10.16
N SER A 8 -9.05 1.87 -11.07
CA SER A 8 -9.86 0.69 -10.73
C SER A 8 -9.00 -0.55 -10.43
N ALA A 9 -9.63 -1.60 -9.88
CA ALA A 9 -8.96 -2.89 -9.71
C ALA A 9 -8.56 -3.52 -11.06
N ASP A 10 -9.37 -3.31 -12.11
CA ASP A 10 -9.06 -3.79 -13.45
C ASP A 10 -7.85 -3.05 -14.05
N ASP A 11 -7.72 -1.75 -13.81
CA ASP A 11 -6.54 -0.98 -14.21
C ASP A 11 -5.27 -1.53 -13.53
N LEU A 12 -5.34 -1.81 -12.23
CA LEU A 12 -4.23 -2.39 -11.47
C LEU A 12 -3.86 -3.78 -12.00
N ARG A 13 -4.84 -4.66 -12.22
CA ARG A 13 -4.64 -5.97 -12.84
C ARG A 13 -3.95 -5.84 -14.20
N ALA A 14 -4.35 -4.86 -15.00
CA ALA A 14 -3.74 -4.61 -16.31
C ALA A 14 -2.26 -4.18 -16.21
N LEU A 15 -1.84 -3.53 -15.11
CA LEU A 15 -0.42 -3.22 -14.86
C LEU A 15 0.42 -4.48 -14.75
N LEU A 16 -0.09 -5.55 -14.14
CA LEU A 16 0.63 -6.81 -14.06
C LEU A 16 0.50 -7.60 -15.37
N GLY A 17 -0.69 -7.51 -15.99
CA GLY A 17 -1.07 -8.24 -17.19
C GLY A 17 -1.63 -9.62 -16.85
N GLU A 18 -2.54 -10.09 -17.69
CA GLU A 18 -3.37 -11.28 -17.44
C GLU A 18 -2.59 -12.53 -17.04
N ALA A 19 -1.50 -12.85 -17.76
CA ALA A 19 -0.74 -14.08 -17.52
C ALA A 19 -0.07 -14.08 -16.14
N LEU A 20 0.66 -13.02 -15.79
CA LEU A 20 1.36 -12.93 -14.52
C LEU A 20 0.38 -12.75 -13.36
N HIS A 21 -0.71 -12.01 -13.53
CA HIS A 21 -1.76 -11.91 -12.52
C HIS A 21 -2.36 -13.30 -12.22
N ALA A 22 -2.73 -14.06 -13.25
CA ALA A 22 -3.28 -15.40 -13.05
C ALA A 22 -2.29 -16.35 -12.39
N GLU A 23 -1.00 -16.26 -12.74
CA GLU A 23 0.08 -17.04 -12.13
C GLU A 23 0.23 -16.75 -10.63
N VAL A 24 0.34 -15.48 -10.26
CA VAL A 24 0.48 -15.05 -8.85
C VAL A 24 -0.72 -15.52 -8.03
N VAL A 25 -1.95 -15.27 -8.53
CA VAL A 25 -3.18 -15.71 -7.84
C VAL A 25 -3.20 -17.23 -7.68
N ALA A 26 -2.87 -18.00 -8.72
CA ALA A 26 -2.83 -19.45 -8.64
C ALA A 26 -1.79 -19.96 -7.63
N HIS A 27 -0.59 -19.34 -7.63
CA HIS A 27 0.49 -19.68 -6.71
C HIS A 27 0.06 -19.50 -5.26
N PHE A 28 -0.43 -18.30 -4.89
CA PHE A 28 -0.81 -18.00 -3.51
C PHE A 28 -2.09 -18.72 -3.07
N THR A 29 -3.05 -18.94 -3.97
CA THR A 29 -4.24 -19.78 -3.68
C THR A 29 -3.81 -21.21 -3.30
N ALA A 30 -2.85 -21.79 -4.03
CA ALA A 30 -2.36 -23.13 -3.75
C ALA A 30 -1.47 -23.19 -2.50
N ALA A 31 -0.64 -22.17 -2.26
CA ALA A 31 0.31 -22.13 -1.16
C ALA A 31 -0.35 -21.88 0.21
N THR A 32 -1.42 -21.08 0.24
CA THR A 32 -2.09 -20.65 1.47
C THR A 32 -3.40 -21.38 1.76
N GLU A 33 -3.92 -22.12 0.78
CA GLU A 33 -5.28 -22.71 0.80
C GLU A 33 -6.41 -21.68 1.01
N ALA A 34 -6.12 -20.38 0.88
CA ALA A 34 -7.11 -19.32 1.01
C ALA A 34 -8.07 -19.29 -0.20
N PRO A 35 -9.30 -18.77 -0.03
CA PRO A 35 -10.20 -18.55 -1.16
C PRO A 35 -9.56 -17.67 -2.23
N ARG A 36 -9.76 -18.03 -3.50
CA ARG A 36 -9.19 -17.30 -4.65
C ARG A 36 -9.51 -15.81 -4.61
N GLU A 37 -10.74 -15.44 -4.26
CA GLU A 37 -11.19 -14.04 -4.17
C GLU A 37 -10.40 -13.24 -3.11
N TYR A 38 -10.02 -13.90 -2.01
CA TYR A 38 -9.20 -13.30 -0.96
C TYR A 38 -7.79 -13.04 -1.48
N VAL A 39 -7.20 -13.99 -2.19
CA VAL A 39 -5.89 -13.83 -2.84
C VAL A 39 -5.92 -12.77 -3.93
N GLU A 40 -6.97 -12.71 -4.75
CA GLU A 40 -7.15 -11.64 -5.75
C GLU A 40 -7.20 -10.25 -5.09
N ARG A 41 -7.82 -10.15 -3.90
CA ARG A 41 -7.80 -8.91 -3.11
C ARG A 41 -6.40 -8.59 -2.59
N GLN A 42 -5.67 -9.57 -2.06
CA GLN A 42 -4.28 -9.38 -1.62
C GLN A 42 -3.37 -8.87 -2.75
N VAL A 43 -3.48 -9.47 -3.95
CA VAL A 43 -2.74 -9.01 -5.14
C VAL A 43 -3.13 -7.58 -5.50
N THR A 44 -4.42 -7.24 -5.43
CA THR A 44 -4.90 -5.88 -5.66
C THR A 44 -4.30 -4.87 -4.66
N GLU A 45 -4.28 -5.20 -3.36
CA GLU A 45 -3.69 -4.31 -2.34
C GLU A 45 -2.17 -4.19 -2.49
N CYS A 46 -1.47 -5.27 -2.86
CA CYS A 46 -0.05 -5.22 -3.22
C CYS A 46 0.21 -4.24 -4.37
N LEU A 47 -0.63 -4.28 -5.43
CA LEU A 47 -0.51 -3.36 -6.56
C LEU A 47 -0.86 -1.90 -6.18
N ARG A 48 -1.83 -1.69 -5.28
CA ARG A 48 -2.14 -0.36 -4.72
C ARG A 48 -0.95 0.20 -3.95
N TYR A 49 -0.30 -0.62 -3.11
CA TYR A 49 0.93 -0.27 -2.41
C TYR A 49 2.03 0.19 -3.40
N LEU A 50 2.36 -0.64 -4.40
CA LEU A 50 3.40 -0.33 -5.39
C LEU A 50 3.06 0.92 -6.21
N TYR A 51 1.79 1.10 -6.56
CA TYR A 51 1.31 2.29 -7.25
C TYR A 51 1.54 3.55 -6.41
N LEU A 52 1.18 3.53 -5.12
CA LEU A 52 1.35 4.69 -4.24
C LEU A 52 2.82 5.07 -4.09
N VAL A 53 3.69 4.11 -3.79
CA VAL A 53 5.13 4.36 -3.62
C VAL A 53 5.74 4.87 -4.92
N SER A 54 5.33 4.32 -6.07
CA SER A 54 5.77 4.78 -7.38
C SER A 54 5.26 6.19 -7.72
N ARG A 55 4.01 6.52 -7.36
CA ARG A 55 3.40 7.81 -7.69
C ARG A 55 3.88 8.95 -6.79
N HIS A 56 4.20 8.65 -5.54
CA HIS A 56 4.52 9.62 -4.50
C HIS A 56 5.88 9.36 -3.82
N PRO A 57 6.99 9.21 -4.57
CA PRO A 57 8.30 8.93 -3.99
C PRO A 57 8.76 10.04 -3.04
N ASP A 58 8.38 11.30 -3.30
CA ASP A 58 8.69 12.45 -2.45
C ASP A 58 8.04 12.37 -1.05
N ARG A 59 6.94 11.63 -0.93
CA ARG A 59 6.17 11.52 0.32
C ARG A 59 6.32 10.18 1.02
N LEU A 60 6.53 9.12 0.24
CA LEU A 60 6.46 7.73 0.70
C LEU A 60 7.79 6.98 0.55
N SER A 61 8.78 7.49 -0.18
CA SER A 61 10.07 6.82 -0.30
C SER A 61 10.77 6.76 1.07
N GLY A 62 11.24 5.57 1.43
CA GLY A 62 11.87 5.31 2.72
C GLY A 62 10.90 5.13 3.89
N LEU A 63 9.60 5.33 3.69
CA LEU A 63 8.60 5.00 4.70
C LEU A 63 8.26 3.51 4.66
N PHE A 64 8.18 2.90 5.83
CA PHE A 64 7.58 1.58 5.97
C PHE A 64 6.06 1.74 5.94
N LEU A 65 5.41 1.33 4.84
CA LEU A 65 3.95 1.20 4.85
C LEU A 65 3.61 -0.12 5.55
N PRO A 66 2.82 -0.09 6.65
CA PRO A 66 2.47 -1.29 7.41
C PRO A 66 1.40 -2.09 6.64
N VAL A 67 1.86 -2.81 5.63
CA VAL A 67 1.09 -3.88 4.97
C VAL A 67 1.22 -5.16 5.80
N GLU A 68 0.20 -6.02 5.72
CA GLU A 68 0.31 -7.35 6.31
C GLU A 68 1.38 -8.19 5.61
N GLN A 69 1.92 -9.18 6.33
CA GLN A 69 3.01 -10.03 5.86
C GLN A 69 2.67 -10.70 4.52
N GLU A 70 1.43 -11.13 4.31
CA GLU A 70 1.01 -11.80 3.09
C GLU A 70 1.08 -10.89 1.86
N ILE A 71 0.92 -9.57 2.03
CA ILE A 71 1.10 -8.59 0.96
C ILE A 71 2.58 -8.41 0.62
N ASP A 72 3.45 -8.41 1.62
CA ASP A 72 4.90 -8.35 1.44
C ASP A 72 5.42 -9.63 0.73
N GLU A 73 4.88 -10.80 1.06
CA GLU A 73 5.20 -12.06 0.39
C GLU A 73 4.81 -12.05 -1.10
N ILE A 74 3.64 -11.50 -1.45
CA ILE A 74 3.25 -11.29 -2.86
C ILE A 74 4.25 -10.36 -3.54
N TRP A 75 4.66 -9.28 -2.88
CA TRP A 75 5.67 -8.38 -3.44
C TRP A 75 7.01 -9.09 -3.64
N HIS A 76 7.49 -9.88 -2.68
CA HIS A 76 8.70 -10.71 -2.83
C HIS A 76 8.59 -11.65 -4.03
N TYR A 77 7.45 -12.31 -4.18
CA TYR A 77 7.22 -13.18 -5.33
C TYR A 77 7.34 -12.41 -6.65
N LEU A 78 6.76 -11.21 -6.73
CA LEU A 78 6.91 -10.35 -7.90
C LEU A 78 8.36 -9.97 -8.16
N ILE A 79 9.15 -9.61 -7.14
CA ILE A 79 10.58 -9.25 -7.28
C ILE A 79 11.39 -10.40 -7.92
N LEU A 80 11.05 -11.65 -7.61
CA LEU A 80 11.70 -12.83 -8.21
C LEU A 80 11.43 -12.96 -9.71
N GLN A 81 10.33 -12.39 -10.21
CA GLN A 81 10.03 -12.26 -11.64
C GLN A 81 10.81 -11.08 -12.23
N THR A 82 12.14 -11.16 -12.17
CA THR A 82 13.05 -10.00 -12.34
C THR A 82 12.78 -9.14 -13.58
N ARG A 83 12.49 -9.74 -14.73
CA ARG A 83 12.20 -9.01 -15.98
C ARG A 83 10.83 -8.34 -15.92
N GLU A 84 9.83 -9.08 -15.46
CA GLU A 84 8.44 -8.64 -15.35
C GLU A 84 8.30 -7.55 -14.29
N TYR A 85 8.97 -7.68 -13.14
CA TYR A 85 8.99 -6.70 -12.08
C TYR A 85 9.69 -5.41 -12.49
N ARG A 86 10.84 -5.51 -13.18
CA ARG A 86 11.49 -4.34 -13.76
C ARG A 86 10.55 -3.62 -14.73
N ARG A 87 9.87 -4.38 -15.60
CA ARG A 87 8.88 -3.82 -16.54
C ARG A 87 7.71 -3.16 -15.83
N LEU A 88 7.18 -3.80 -14.78
CA LEU A 88 6.12 -3.22 -13.95
C LEU A 88 6.56 -1.86 -13.40
N CYS A 89 7.73 -1.80 -12.77
CA CYS A 89 8.23 -0.60 -12.12
C CYS A 89 8.59 0.54 -13.09
N GLU A 90 9.36 0.23 -14.13
CA GLU A 90 9.94 1.25 -15.01
C GLU A 90 9.02 1.67 -16.16
N GLN A 91 8.03 0.84 -16.53
CA GLN A 91 7.22 1.08 -17.73
C GLN A 91 5.72 1.17 -17.48
N ARG A 92 5.20 0.59 -16.39
CA ARG A 92 3.75 0.49 -16.16
C ARG A 92 3.28 1.27 -14.94
N LEU A 93 4.06 1.26 -13.86
CA LEU A 93 3.80 2.09 -12.69
C LEU A 93 4.07 3.58 -12.99
N PRO A 94 3.33 4.50 -12.35
CA PRO A 94 3.30 5.91 -12.76
C PRO A 94 4.61 6.68 -12.53
N GLY A 95 5.48 6.19 -11.64
CA GLY A 95 6.77 6.82 -11.34
C GLY A 95 7.87 6.51 -12.36
N GLY A 96 7.78 5.39 -13.08
CA GLY A 96 8.80 5.00 -14.07
C GLY A 96 10.19 4.73 -13.50
N PHE A 97 10.28 4.29 -12.23
CA PHE A 97 11.54 3.94 -11.58
C PHE A 97 11.43 2.59 -10.88
N PHE A 98 12.56 1.91 -10.70
CA PHE A 98 12.62 0.64 -10.00
C PHE A 98 12.34 0.81 -8.50
N VAL A 99 11.27 0.18 -8.00
CA VAL A 99 10.93 0.22 -6.57
C VAL A 99 11.79 -0.81 -5.85
N GLU A 100 12.77 -0.35 -5.08
CA GLU A 100 13.65 -1.22 -4.28
C GLU A 100 12.89 -1.75 -3.06
N HIS A 101 13.06 -3.05 -2.79
CA HIS A 101 12.66 -3.65 -1.52
C HIS A 101 13.83 -3.63 -0.54
N ARG A 102 13.55 -3.33 0.73
CA ARG A 102 14.50 -3.51 1.83
C ARG A 102 13.82 -4.28 2.95
N SER A 103 14.39 -5.43 3.32
CA SER A 103 13.99 -6.19 4.51
C SER A 103 14.51 -5.49 5.76
N ILE A 104 13.89 -4.37 6.15
CA ILE A 104 14.12 -3.73 7.44
C ILE A 104 12.98 -4.17 8.35
N ALA A 105 13.30 -4.76 9.50
CA ALA A 105 12.28 -5.09 10.48
C ALA A 105 11.62 -3.80 10.99
N TYR A 106 10.29 -3.80 11.16
CA TYR A 106 9.55 -2.67 11.71
C TYR A 106 10.13 -2.18 13.05
N GLU A 107 10.63 -3.12 13.86
CA GLU A 107 11.29 -2.88 15.15
C GLU A 107 12.60 -2.09 15.03
N ASP A 108 13.34 -2.28 13.94
CA ASP A 108 14.56 -1.52 13.66
C ASP A 108 14.24 -0.12 13.08
N TYR A 109 13.09 0.04 12.42
CA TYR A 109 12.59 1.35 11.95
C TYR A 109 12.13 2.23 13.12
N GLN A 110 11.52 1.66 14.17
CA GLN A 110 11.04 2.41 15.33
C GLN A 110 12.13 2.90 16.29
N ARG A 111 13.41 2.60 16.04
CA ARG A 111 14.47 2.88 17.04
C ARG A 111 14.81 4.35 17.27
N ASP A 112 14.33 5.29 16.46
CA ASP A 112 14.54 6.74 16.71
C ASP A 112 13.63 7.76 15.97
N PRO A 113 12.30 7.57 15.82
CA PRO A 113 11.38 8.69 15.61
C PRO A 113 10.62 9.04 16.89
N GLY A 114 10.43 10.34 17.14
CA GLY A 114 9.47 10.79 18.16
C GLY A 114 8.09 10.21 17.87
N ARG A 115 7.33 9.83 18.90
CA ARG A 115 6.00 9.18 18.78
C ARG A 115 5.07 9.86 17.77
N GLU A 116 5.10 11.20 17.70
CA GLU A 116 4.29 11.97 16.74
C GLU A 116 4.71 11.74 15.29
N GLN A 117 6.01 11.66 15.03
CA GLN A 117 6.54 11.40 13.69
C GLN A 117 6.19 9.97 13.24
N ALA A 118 6.31 8.98 14.13
CA ALA A 118 5.93 7.60 13.81
C ALA A 118 4.44 7.48 13.46
N VAL A 119 3.57 8.21 14.15
CA VAL A 119 2.13 8.27 13.85
C VAL A 119 1.88 8.97 12.51
N GLU A 120 2.53 10.10 12.27
CA GLU A 120 2.39 10.85 11.02
C GLU A 120 2.81 10.01 9.81
N GLU A 121 3.94 9.32 9.90
CA GLU A 121 4.43 8.42 8.85
C GLU A 121 3.47 7.24 8.60
N ALA A 122 2.93 6.64 9.65
CA ALA A 122 1.98 5.53 9.56
C ALA A 122 0.64 5.93 8.91
N LEU A 123 0.24 7.20 9.02
CA LEU A 123 -1.05 7.71 8.52
C LEU A 123 -0.95 8.46 7.19
N ARG A 124 0.24 8.97 6.83
CA ARG A 124 0.47 9.85 5.65
C ARG A 124 -0.06 9.28 4.34
N TRP A 125 -0.06 7.96 4.18
CA TRP A 125 -0.46 7.29 2.95
C TRP A 125 -1.98 7.21 2.77
N ILE A 126 -2.77 7.23 3.85
CA ILE A 126 -4.23 7.04 3.80
C ILE A 126 -4.93 8.05 2.87
N PRO A 127 -4.68 9.38 2.97
CA PRO A 127 -5.32 10.34 2.06
C PRO A 127 -4.87 10.18 0.61
N LEU A 128 -3.66 9.64 0.37
CA LEU A 128 -3.16 9.34 -0.96
C LEU A 128 -3.87 8.12 -1.55
N TYR A 129 -4.03 7.06 -0.76
CA TYR A 129 -4.79 5.87 -1.14
C TYR A 129 -6.22 6.23 -1.54
N VAL A 130 -6.93 6.98 -0.68
CA VAL A 130 -8.34 7.32 -0.93
C VAL A 130 -8.52 8.15 -2.19
N ARG A 131 -7.56 9.06 -2.46
CA ARG A 131 -7.60 9.87 -3.68
C ARG A 131 -7.47 9.02 -4.94
N GLU A 132 -6.64 7.99 -4.93
CA GLU A 132 -6.40 7.17 -6.12
C GLU A 132 -7.43 6.03 -6.27
N PHE A 133 -7.78 5.36 -5.17
CA PHE A 133 -8.55 4.11 -5.19
C PHE A 133 -9.94 4.19 -4.58
N GLY A 134 -10.31 5.36 -4.05
CA GLY A 134 -11.59 5.55 -3.37
C GLY A 134 -11.56 5.12 -1.90
N PRO A 135 -12.72 5.20 -1.21
CA PRO A 135 -12.82 4.91 0.22
C PRO A 135 -12.52 3.44 0.53
N PHE A 136 -12.11 3.17 1.77
CA PHE A 136 -11.95 1.81 2.26
C PHE A 136 -13.29 1.08 2.37
N ASP A 137 -13.26 -0.22 2.07
CA ASP A 137 -14.31 -1.19 2.30
C ASP A 137 -13.84 -2.23 3.33
N ASP A 138 -14.76 -3.09 3.79
CA ASP A 138 -14.44 -4.13 4.78
C ASP A 138 -13.36 -5.10 4.26
N GLY A 139 -13.25 -5.27 2.94
CA GLY A 139 -12.23 -6.09 2.29
C GLY A 139 -10.81 -5.54 2.42
N ALA A 140 -10.62 -4.28 2.84
CA ALA A 140 -9.29 -3.70 3.09
C ALA A 140 -8.73 -4.03 4.48
N LEU A 141 -9.59 -4.28 5.47
CA LEU A 141 -9.18 -4.48 6.88
C LEU A 141 -8.18 -5.63 7.08
N PRO A 142 -8.32 -6.79 6.40
CA PRO A 142 -7.37 -7.89 6.57
C PRO A 142 -5.99 -7.64 5.95
N HIS A 143 -5.78 -6.50 5.26
CA HIS A 143 -4.57 -6.27 4.46
C HIS A 143 -3.77 -5.03 4.86
N TRP A 144 -4.38 -4.13 5.64
CA TRP A 144 -3.78 -2.88 6.09
C TRP A 144 -3.82 -2.78 7.62
N THR A 145 -2.69 -3.06 8.27
CA THR A 145 -2.58 -3.13 9.73
C THR A 145 -3.07 -1.85 10.40
N ILE A 146 -2.67 -0.69 9.88
CA ILE A 146 -3.05 0.60 10.48
C ILE A 146 -4.55 0.91 10.29
N VAL A 147 -5.15 0.54 9.15
CA VAL A 147 -6.59 0.74 8.90
C VAL A 147 -7.40 -0.14 9.86
N ARG A 148 -6.98 -1.41 10.02
CA ARG A 148 -7.60 -2.32 10.99
C ARG A 148 -7.46 -1.80 12.43
N PHE A 149 -6.29 -1.32 12.81
CA PHE A 149 -6.06 -0.74 14.13
C PHE A 149 -6.97 0.46 14.41
N LEU A 150 -7.06 1.42 13.47
CA LEU A 150 -7.96 2.57 13.60
C LEU A 150 -9.42 2.13 13.74
N HIS A 151 -9.83 1.11 12.98
CA HIS A 151 -11.19 0.61 13.01
C HIS A 151 -11.54 -0.13 14.31
N GLU A 152 -10.75 -1.13 14.67
CA GLU A 152 -11.07 -2.05 15.76
C GLU A 152 -10.68 -1.52 17.15
N GLN A 153 -9.60 -0.73 17.24
CA GLN A 153 -9.04 -0.31 18.52
C GLN A 153 -9.39 1.14 18.87
N LEU A 154 -9.66 1.99 17.87
CA LEU A 154 -10.06 3.39 18.07
C LEU A 154 -11.52 3.66 17.70
N ASP A 155 -12.28 2.61 17.35
CA ASP A 155 -13.72 2.67 17.02
C ASP A 155 -14.04 3.67 15.89
N MET A 156 -13.09 3.89 14.97
CA MET A 156 -13.31 4.74 13.80
C MET A 156 -14.01 3.96 12.70
N SER A 157 -15.06 4.53 12.12
CA SER A 157 -15.68 3.94 10.92
C SER A 157 -14.74 4.02 9.71
N LEU A 158 -14.87 3.08 8.77
CA LEU A 158 -14.13 3.13 7.49
C LEU A 158 -14.34 4.44 6.73
N ARG A 159 -15.52 5.06 6.91
CA ARG A 159 -15.82 6.39 6.37
C ARG A 159 -14.95 7.47 7.01
N GLU A 160 -14.86 7.51 8.33
CA GLU A 160 -14.02 8.48 9.05
C GLU A 160 -12.54 8.30 8.71
N ILE A 161 -12.08 7.04 8.62
CA ILE A 161 -10.71 6.74 8.19
C ILE A 161 -10.47 7.24 6.76
N SER A 162 -11.44 7.06 5.87
CA SER A 162 -11.36 7.55 4.48
C SER A 162 -11.43 9.07 4.35
N GLU A 163 -11.94 9.77 5.36
CA GLU A 163 -12.05 11.23 5.42
C GLU A 163 -10.83 11.89 6.09
N LEU A 164 -9.83 11.11 6.53
CA LEU A 164 -8.59 11.66 7.09
C LEU A 164 -7.90 12.62 6.11
N ALA A 165 -7.60 13.83 6.60
CA ALA A 165 -6.85 14.82 5.84
C ALA A 165 -5.34 14.64 6.03
N PRO A 166 -4.51 15.06 5.05
CA PRO A 166 -3.07 15.14 5.25
C PRO A 166 -2.75 15.97 6.49
N MET A 167 -1.93 15.45 7.39
CA MET A 167 -1.42 16.24 8.51
C MET A 167 -0.59 17.40 7.93
N ALA A 168 -0.92 18.63 8.31
CA ALA A 168 -0.12 19.78 7.93
C ALA A 168 1.29 19.61 8.52
N ALA A 169 2.33 19.82 7.70
CA ALA A 169 3.70 19.82 8.20
C ALA A 169 3.79 20.83 9.35
N PRO A 170 4.49 20.50 10.47
CA PRO A 170 4.70 21.46 11.53
C PRO A 170 5.34 22.70 10.91
N GLN A 171 4.69 23.85 11.07
CA GLN A 171 5.28 25.12 10.68
C GLN A 171 6.56 25.26 11.49
N GLY A 172 7.71 25.16 10.82
CA GLY A 172 9.00 25.33 11.45
C GLY A 172 8.98 26.60 12.29
N ALA A 173 9.37 26.48 13.56
CA ALA A 173 9.59 27.63 14.41
C ALA A 173 10.56 28.56 13.67
N GLY A 174 10.02 29.66 13.13
CA GLY A 174 10.79 30.79 12.66
C GLY A 174 11.50 31.41 13.85
N GLY A 175 12.67 30.85 14.19
CA GLY A 175 13.62 31.46 15.10
C GLY A 175 14.22 32.68 14.42
N SER A 176 13.88 33.84 14.98
CA SER A 176 14.39 35.17 14.62
C SER A 176 15.89 35.31 14.82
#